data_AF-A0A6A4HCB4-F1
#
_entry.id   AF-A0A6A4HCB4-F1
#
_cell.length_a   1.000
_cell.length_b   1.000
_cell.length_c   1.000
_cell.angle_alpha   90.00
_cell.angle_beta   90.00
_cell.angle_gamma   90.00
#
_symmetry.space_group_name_H-M   'P 1'
#
loop_
_entity.id
_entity.type
_entity.pdbx_description
1 polymer ?
#
loop_
_entity_poly.entity_id
_entity_poly.type
_entity_poly.pdbx_seq_one_letter_code
_entity_poly.pdbx_strand_id
1 'polypeptide(L)'
;MGCTVAFYCSHVCQRSHWIQKHRQECRAHVKNRGDGIPRPLEDRDQQLADSMLESELWHIRPRLLQAQNDHRKSLPVSSATITLVTYIDISISKEKLDTRIWTLDFAKQVGPHSDLILDEFVQTLEQEQQEGMDVGPLVLVKTPYPGPMAFKAMILSKPAIEVPSHNISPMKTYVH
;
A
#
# COMPACT_ATOMS: atom_id res chain seq x y z
N MET A 1 4.08 -30.84 11.85
CA MET A 1 4.33 -29.42 11.52
C MET A 1 3.00 -28.66 11.55
N GLY A 2 2.99 -27.44 12.10
CA GLY A 2 1.83 -26.52 12.02
C GLY A 2 1.84 -25.68 10.73
N CYS A 3 0.76 -24.93 10.45
CA CYS A 3 0.61 -24.18 9.20
C CYS A 3 1.31 -22.80 9.15
N THR A 4 1.82 -22.28 10.28
CA THR A 4 2.43 -20.94 10.42
C THR A 4 1.56 -19.76 9.95
N VAL A 5 0.25 -19.96 9.76
CA VAL A 5 -0.69 -18.91 9.31
C VAL A 5 -1.31 -18.17 10.50
N ALA A 6 -1.66 -18.88 11.58
CA ALA A 6 -2.31 -18.24 12.72
C ALA A 6 -1.29 -17.80 13.78
N PHE A 7 -1.47 -16.59 14.30
CA PHE A 7 -0.69 -16.01 15.40
C PHE A 7 -1.63 -15.79 16.58
N TYR A 8 -1.16 -16.11 17.78
CA TYR A 8 -1.95 -16.03 18.99
C TYR A 8 -1.18 -15.26 20.05
N CYS A 9 -1.89 -14.43 20.82
CA CYS A 9 -1.29 -13.72 21.96
C CYS A 9 -0.89 -14.66 23.11
N SER A 10 -1.47 -15.87 23.16
CA SER A 10 -1.16 -16.86 24.18
C SER A 10 -1.44 -18.29 23.70
N HIS A 11 -0.83 -19.25 24.40
CA HIS A 11 -1.08 -20.67 24.19
C HIS A 11 -2.54 -21.08 24.50
N VAL A 12 -3.21 -20.39 25.43
CA VAL A 12 -4.62 -20.65 25.77
C VAL A 12 -5.53 -20.32 24.58
N CYS A 13 -5.33 -19.16 23.94
CA CYS A 13 -6.05 -18.76 22.74
C CYS A 13 -5.80 -19.73 21.58
N GLN A 14 -4.54 -20.15 21.39
CA GLN A 14 -4.17 -21.15 20.38
C GLN A 14 -4.92 -22.47 20.59
N ARG A 15 -4.92 -23.00 21.82
CA ARG A 15 -5.59 -24.28 22.13
C ARG A 15 -7.11 -24.19 21.97
N SER A 16 -7.71 -23.09 22.39
CA SER A 16 -9.16 -22.85 22.21
C SER A 16 -9.52 -22.84 20.72
N HIS A 17 -8.82 -22.04 19.91
CA HIS A 17 -9.08 -21.96 18.48
C HIS A 17 -8.77 -23.28 17.74
N TRP A 18 -7.76 -24.03 18.20
CA TRP A 18 -7.42 -25.35 17.67
C TRP A 18 -8.58 -26.34 17.73
N ILE A 19 -9.26 -26.39 18.87
CA ILE A 19 -10.40 -27.28 19.10
C ILE A 19 -11.62 -26.82 18.28
N GLN A 20 -11.86 -25.52 18.22
CA GLN A 20 -13.04 -24.96 17.56
C GLN A 20 -12.99 -25.08 16.03
N LYS A 21 -11.88 -24.70 15.40
CA LYS A 21 -11.84 -24.54 13.93
C LYS A 21 -10.46 -24.75 13.31
N HIS A 22 -9.40 -24.29 13.97
CA HIS A 22 -8.08 -24.18 13.32
C HIS A 22 -7.48 -25.52 12.90
N ARG A 23 -7.86 -26.64 13.53
CA ARG A 23 -7.38 -27.97 13.11
C ARG A 23 -7.72 -28.28 11.66
N GLN A 24 -8.92 -27.91 11.20
CA GLN A 24 -9.35 -28.16 9.82
C GLN A 24 -8.67 -27.17 8.86
N GLU A 25 -8.63 -25.89 9.23
CA GLU A 25 -7.95 -24.83 8.46
C GLU A 25 -6.46 -25.14 8.28
N CYS A 26 -5.77 -25.54 9.35
CA CYS A 26 -4.36 -25.89 9.33
C CYS A 26 -4.08 -27.04 8.35
N ARG A 27 -4.97 -28.05 8.29
CA ARG A 27 -4.83 -29.15 7.31
C ARG A 27 -5.03 -28.66 5.88
N ALA A 28 -6.03 -27.82 5.65
CA ALA A 28 -6.27 -27.23 4.34
C ALA A 28 -5.07 -26.38 3.89
N HIS A 29 -4.51 -25.54 4.77
CA HIS A 29 -3.33 -24.74 4.47
C HIS A 29 -2.10 -25.59 4.15
N VAL A 30 -1.83 -26.65 4.94
CA VAL A 30 -0.70 -27.54 4.68
C VAL A 30 -0.88 -28.25 3.34
N LYS A 31 -2.10 -28.70 3.01
CA LYS A 31 -2.40 -29.30 1.71
C LYS A 31 -2.18 -28.30 0.57
N ASN A 32 -2.80 -27.12 0.63
CA ASN A 32 -2.67 -26.08 -0.38
C ASN A 32 -1.21 -25.70 -0.61
N ARG A 33 -0.42 -25.57 0.47
CA ARG A 33 1.02 -25.30 0.36
C ARG A 33 1.77 -26.42 -0.37
N GLY A 34 1.41 -27.69 -0.13
CA GLY A 34 1.95 -28.83 -0.87
C GLY A 34 1.58 -28.81 -2.35
N ASP A 35 0.37 -28.34 -2.66
CA ASP A 35 -0.16 -28.21 -4.02
C ASP A 35 0.34 -26.93 -4.73
N GLY A 36 1.21 -26.12 -4.10
CA GLY A 36 1.68 -24.84 -4.63
C GLY A 36 0.62 -23.74 -4.67
N ILE A 37 -0.54 -23.97 -4.06
CA ILE A 37 -1.63 -23.01 -3.97
C ILE A 37 -1.29 -22.01 -2.85
N PRO A 38 -1.14 -20.71 -3.18
CA PRO A 38 -0.82 -19.73 -2.18
C PRO A 38 -1.98 -19.47 -1.24
N ARG A 39 -1.64 -19.01 -0.03
CA ARG A 39 -2.67 -18.59 0.93
C ARG A 39 -3.38 -17.32 0.44
N PRO A 40 -4.67 -17.15 0.78
CA PRO A 40 -5.35 -15.88 0.60
C PRO A 40 -4.62 -14.74 1.34
N LEU A 41 -4.75 -13.53 0.81
CA LEU A 41 -4.21 -12.32 1.45
C LEU A 41 -5.11 -12.02 2.66
N GLU A 42 -4.52 -11.91 3.84
CA GLU A 42 -5.25 -11.46 5.02
C GLU A 42 -5.07 -9.95 5.18
N ASP A 43 -6.01 -9.29 5.85
CA ASP A 43 -5.98 -7.83 6.05
C ASP A 43 -4.65 -7.33 6.65
N ARG A 44 -4.06 -8.11 7.57
CA ARG A 44 -2.76 -7.78 8.17
C ARG A 44 -1.61 -7.77 7.15
N ASP A 45 -1.68 -8.63 6.14
CA ASP A 45 -0.63 -8.73 5.13
C ASP A 45 -0.74 -7.56 4.17
N GLN A 46 -1.98 -7.17 3.85
CA GLN A 46 -2.25 -5.96 3.09
C GLN A 46 -1.75 -4.72 3.85
N GLN A 47 -2.04 -4.60 5.15
CA GLN A 47 -1.56 -3.50 5.98
C GLN A 47 -0.03 -3.45 6.06
N LEU A 48 0.63 -4.59 6.21
CA LEU A 48 2.09 -4.66 6.21
C LEU A 48 2.66 -4.25 4.84
N ALA A 49 2.08 -4.77 3.75
CA ALA A 49 2.50 -4.41 2.40
C ALA A 49 2.30 -2.92 2.13
N ASP A 50 1.16 -2.36 2.53
CA ASP A 50 0.87 -0.92 2.42
C ASP A 50 1.89 -0.09 3.20
N SER A 51 2.18 -0.48 4.45
CA SER A 51 3.19 0.21 5.27
C SER A 51 4.59 0.16 4.66
N MET A 52 4.96 -0.99 4.08
CA MET A 52 6.25 -1.14 3.38
C MET A 52 6.29 -0.25 2.13
N LEU A 53 5.23 -0.26 1.31
CA LEU A 53 5.15 0.58 0.11
C LEU A 53 5.21 2.06 0.46
N GLU A 54 4.42 2.51 1.44
CA GLU A 54 4.42 3.90 1.88
C GLU A 54 5.80 4.33 2.36
N SER A 55 6.44 3.55 3.23
CA SER A 55 7.80 3.82 3.70
C SER A 55 8.79 3.92 2.54
N GLU A 56 8.88 2.90 1.69
CA GLU A 56 9.87 2.86 0.60
C GLU A 56 9.64 3.97 -0.44
N LEU A 57 8.38 4.22 -0.81
CA LEU A 57 8.04 5.25 -1.79
C LEU A 57 8.21 6.66 -1.23
N TRP A 58 7.99 6.85 0.07
CA TRP A 58 8.25 8.11 0.74
C TRP A 58 9.70 8.56 0.58
N HIS A 59 10.67 7.65 0.73
CA HIS A 59 12.09 7.95 0.57
C HIS A 59 12.44 8.48 -0.83
N ILE A 60 11.70 8.08 -1.86
CA ILE A 60 11.91 8.53 -3.25
C ILE A 60 10.91 9.59 -3.71
N ARG A 61 10.02 10.08 -2.83
CA ARG A 61 8.98 11.08 -3.17
C ARG A 61 9.54 12.29 -3.95
N PRO A 62 10.64 12.96 -3.53
CA PRO A 62 11.14 14.13 -4.25
C PRO A 62 11.51 13.80 -5.70
N ARG A 63 12.07 12.61 -5.95
CA ARG A 63 12.42 12.14 -7.30
C ARG A 63 11.19 11.89 -8.14
N LEU A 64 10.15 11.29 -7.58
CA LEU A 64 8.89 11.02 -8.29
C LEU A 64 8.18 12.32 -8.66
N LEU A 65 8.11 13.28 -7.73
CA LEU A 65 7.52 14.59 -7.99
C LEU A 65 8.29 15.37 -9.06
N GLN A 66 9.63 15.36 -8.99
CA GLN A 66 10.48 15.98 -10.00
C GLN A 66 10.22 15.37 -11.39
N ALA A 67 10.14 14.04 -11.48
CA ALA A 67 9.86 13.36 -12.73
C ALA A 67 8.48 13.74 -13.30
N GLN A 68 7.43 13.85 -12.48
CA GLN A 68 6.12 14.34 -12.92
C GLN A 68 6.18 15.78 -13.43
N ASN A 69 6.92 16.65 -12.73
CA ASN A 69 7.09 18.04 -13.16
C ASN A 69 7.83 18.15 -14.50
N ASP A 70 8.87 17.33 -14.70
CA ASP A 70 9.62 17.32 -15.95
C ASP A 70 8.79 16.74 -17.10
N HIS A 71 7.99 15.71 -16.84
CA HIS A 71 7.02 15.21 -17.81
C HIS A 71 5.98 16.27 -18.16
N ARG A 72 5.43 16.99 -17.17
CA ARG A 72 4.47 18.08 -17.41
C ARG A 72 5.04 19.19 -18.29
N LYS A 73 6.31 19.57 -18.10
CA LYS A 73 7.00 20.57 -18.95
C LYS A 73 7.20 20.09 -20.39
N SER A 74 7.23 18.78 -20.63
CA SER A 74 7.35 18.20 -21.97
C SER A 74 6.02 18.13 -22.73
N LEU A 75 4.88 18.29 -22.04
CA LEU A 75 3.56 18.28 -22.66
C LEU A 75 3.23 19.65 -23.29
N PRO A 76 2.32 19.69 -24.28
CA PRO A 76 1.81 20.95 -24.85
C PRO A 76 1.22 21.87 -23.77
N VAL A 77 1.27 23.20 -23.99
CA VAL A 77 0.79 24.20 -23.00
C VAL A 77 -0.68 23.99 -22.60
N SER A 78 -1.51 23.45 -23.51
CA SER A 78 -2.90 23.09 -23.23
C SER A 78 -3.07 21.96 -22.20
N SER A 79 -1.98 21.31 -21.80
CA SER A 79 -1.95 20.16 -20.89
C SER A 79 -1.54 20.50 -19.45
N ALA A 80 -1.43 21.78 -19.09
CA ALA A 80 -1.00 22.20 -17.76
C ALA A 80 -1.88 21.66 -16.61
N THR A 81 -3.16 21.37 -16.88
CA THR A 81 -4.13 20.83 -15.92
C THR A 81 -4.24 19.31 -15.93
N ILE A 82 -3.43 18.60 -16.73
CA ILE A 82 -3.52 17.14 -16.80
C ILE A 82 -2.99 16.51 -15.51
N THR A 83 -3.83 15.69 -14.89
CA THR A 83 -3.45 14.83 -13.77
C THR A 83 -2.51 13.74 -14.26
N LEU A 84 -1.36 13.63 -13.60
CA LEU A 84 -0.32 12.66 -13.92
C LEU A 84 -0.30 11.57 -12.84
N VAL A 85 -0.11 10.33 -13.29
CA VAL A 85 0.02 9.15 -12.44
C VAL A 85 1.42 8.58 -12.67
N THR A 86 2.17 8.38 -11.59
CA THR A 86 3.43 7.64 -11.67
C THR A 86 3.17 6.16 -11.47
N TYR A 87 3.32 5.38 -12.52
CA TYR A 87 3.24 3.93 -12.48
C TYR A 87 4.56 3.33 -12.01
N ILE A 88 4.50 2.40 -11.07
CA ILE A 88 5.64 1.71 -10.49
C ILE A 88 5.39 0.20 -10.56
N ASP A 89 6.23 -0.53 -11.29
CA ASP A 89 6.18 -1.99 -11.33
C ASP A 89 7.30 -2.58 -10.46
N ILE A 90 6.92 -3.12 -9.30
CA ILE A 90 7.85 -3.81 -8.41
C ILE A 90 7.90 -5.33 -8.65
N SER A 91 7.19 -5.82 -9.68
CA SER A 91 7.16 -7.26 -10.02
C SER A 91 8.30 -7.70 -10.96
N ILE A 92 8.90 -6.76 -11.72
CA ILE A 92 9.78 -7.10 -12.86
C ILE A 92 11.26 -7.27 -12.46
N SER A 93 11.77 -6.55 -11.45
CA SER A 93 13.20 -6.61 -11.10
C SER A 93 13.50 -6.36 -9.63
N LYS A 94 14.49 -7.08 -9.10
CA LYS A 94 15.04 -6.88 -7.74
C LYS A 94 16.02 -5.70 -7.66
N GLU A 95 16.53 -5.23 -8.78
CA GLU A 95 17.64 -4.26 -8.80
C GLU A 95 17.17 -2.84 -9.09
N LYS A 96 16.07 -2.67 -9.82
CA LYS A 96 15.57 -1.35 -10.20
C LYS A 96 14.06 -1.33 -10.33
N LEU A 97 13.44 -0.32 -9.72
CA LEU A 97 12.02 0.01 -9.92
C LEU A 97 11.80 0.44 -11.37
N ASP A 98 10.91 -0.26 -12.10
CA ASP A 98 10.41 0.24 -13.38
C ASP A 98 9.40 1.35 -13.07
N THR A 99 9.69 2.57 -13.53
CA THR A 99 8.88 3.76 -13.23
C THR A 99 8.50 4.44 -14.54
N ARG A 100 7.20 4.73 -14.71
CA ARG A 100 6.66 5.40 -15.88
C ARG A 100 5.70 6.50 -15.44
N ILE A 101 5.53 7.52 -16.28
CA ILE A 101 4.60 8.61 -16.03
C ILE A 101 3.53 8.56 -17.09
N TRP A 102 2.29 8.52 -16.64
CA TRP A 102 1.11 8.42 -17.47
C TRP A 102 0.19 9.61 -17.22
N THR A 103 -0.59 9.96 -18.22
CA THR A 103 -1.80 10.76 -17.99
C THR A 103 -2.82 9.90 -17.26
N LEU A 104 -3.71 10.53 -16.49
CA LEU A 104 -4.80 9.82 -15.81
C LEU A 104 -5.63 8.97 -16.78
N ASP A 105 -5.99 9.52 -17.94
CA ASP A 105 -6.79 8.81 -18.95
C ASP A 105 -6.07 7.56 -19.47
N PHE A 106 -4.75 7.63 -19.67
CA PHE A 106 -3.98 6.47 -20.10
C PHE A 106 -3.85 5.43 -18.98
N ALA A 107 -3.65 5.87 -17.73
CA ALA A 107 -3.56 4.98 -16.58
C ALA A 107 -4.84 4.15 -16.41
N LYS A 108 -5.99 4.81 -16.53
CA LYS A 108 -7.34 4.23 -16.54
C LYS A 108 -7.53 3.13 -17.60
N GLN A 109 -7.08 3.41 -18.82
CA GLN A 109 -7.21 2.47 -19.94
C GLN A 109 -6.35 1.20 -19.81
N VAL A 110 -5.18 1.28 -19.15
CA VAL A 110 -4.18 0.20 -19.16
C VAL A 110 -4.28 -0.71 -17.93
N GLY A 111 -4.76 -0.22 -16.78
CA GLY A 111 -4.79 -1.00 -15.55
C GLY A 111 -6.11 -1.77 -15.36
N PRO A 112 -6.08 -3.07 -15.00
CA PRO A 112 -7.29 -3.81 -14.65
C PRO A 112 -7.94 -3.17 -13.41
N HIS A 113 -9.21 -2.79 -13.52
CA HIS A 113 -9.97 -2.09 -12.46
C HIS A 113 -9.35 -0.76 -11.99
N SER A 114 -8.43 -0.19 -12.77
CA SER A 114 -7.73 1.03 -12.38
C SER A 114 -8.65 2.26 -12.38
N ASP A 115 -9.73 2.25 -13.16
CA ASP A 115 -10.71 3.35 -13.20
C ASP A 115 -11.29 3.67 -11.83
N LEU A 116 -11.93 2.69 -11.19
CA LEU A 116 -12.59 2.87 -9.89
C LEU A 116 -11.59 3.24 -8.79
N ILE A 117 -10.41 2.60 -8.82
CA ILE A 117 -9.36 2.87 -7.83
C ILE A 117 -8.84 4.29 -8.02
N LEU A 118 -8.48 4.68 -9.24
CA LEU A 118 -7.89 6.00 -9.49
C LEU A 118 -8.89 7.14 -9.27
N ASP A 119 -10.17 6.95 -9.55
CA ASP A 119 -11.20 7.99 -9.37
C ASP A 119 -11.28 8.49 -7.92
N GLU A 120 -11.25 7.58 -6.94
CA GLU A 120 -11.27 7.93 -5.52
C GLU A 120 -10.04 8.77 -5.12
N PHE A 121 -8.85 8.36 -5.57
CA PHE A 121 -7.61 9.08 -5.25
C PHE A 121 -7.49 10.40 -6.02
N VAL A 122 -8.07 10.51 -7.21
CA VAL A 122 -8.11 11.77 -7.95
C VAL A 122 -9.01 12.78 -7.26
N GLN A 123 -10.20 12.35 -6.81
CA GLN A 123 -11.10 13.22 -6.03
C GLN A 123 -10.41 13.69 -4.74
N THR A 124 -9.74 12.78 -4.04
CA THR A 124 -8.95 13.11 -2.84
C THR A 124 -7.86 14.13 -3.18
N LEU A 125 -7.07 13.89 -4.23
CA LEU A 125 -6.00 14.79 -4.67
C LEU A 125 -6.53 16.19 -5.00
N GLU A 126 -7.63 16.29 -5.74
CA GLU A 126 -8.25 17.56 -6.11
C GLU A 126 -8.77 18.32 -4.88
N GLN A 127 -9.38 17.61 -3.93
CA GLN A 127 -9.82 18.20 -2.67
C GLN A 127 -8.63 18.74 -1.86
N GLU A 128 -7.58 17.94 -1.65
CA GLU A 128 -6.40 18.36 -0.89
C GLU A 128 -5.69 19.57 -1.55
N GLN A 129 -5.67 19.63 -2.89
CA GLN A 129 -5.14 20.78 -3.63
C GLN A 129 -5.98 22.05 -3.43
N GLN A 130 -7.31 21.93 -3.42
CA GLN A 130 -8.20 23.06 -3.18
C GLN A 130 -8.06 23.62 -1.76
N GLU A 131 -7.72 22.76 -0.79
CA GLU A 131 -7.43 23.13 0.60
C GLU A 131 -6.02 23.72 0.78
N GLY A 132 -5.21 23.78 -0.28
CA GLY A 132 -3.86 24.34 -0.24
C GLY A 132 -2.82 23.44 0.44
N MET A 133 -3.10 22.13 0.53
CA MET A 133 -2.16 21.16 1.10
C MET A 133 -1.01 20.84 0.14
N ASP A 134 0.17 20.52 0.70
CA ASP A 134 1.33 20.00 -0.06
C ASP A 134 1.06 18.55 -0.46
N VAL A 135 0.31 18.39 -1.53
CA VAL A 135 -0.02 17.07 -2.09
C VAL A 135 1.18 16.44 -2.78
N GLY A 136 1.37 15.15 -2.52
CA GLY A 136 2.39 14.36 -3.21
C GLY A 136 2.02 14.00 -4.65
N PRO A 137 2.94 13.31 -5.35
CA PRO A 137 2.59 12.64 -6.59
C PRO A 137 1.54 11.54 -6.34
N LEU A 138 0.55 11.44 -7.23
CA LEU A 138 -0.33 10.28 -7.34
C LEU A 138 0.45 9.12 -7.98
N VAL A 139 0.53 7.99 -7.28
CA VAL A 139 1.27 6.81 -7.74
C VAL A 139 0.35 5.59 -7.85
N LEU A 140 0.61 4.76 -8.86
CA LEU A 140 -0.04 3.48 -9.06
C LEU A 140 1.02 2.38 -9.04
N VAL A 141 0.98 1.55 -8.02
CA VAL A 141 1.98 0.51 -7.77
C VAL A 141 1.42 -0.84 -8.14
N LYS A 142 2.14 -1.59 -8.98
CA LYS A 142 1.87 -2.99 -9.27
C LYS A 142 2.79 -3.87 -8.43
N THR A 143 2.19 -4.67 -7.56
CA THR A 143 2.90 -5.53 -6.61
C THR A 143 2.89 -6.99 -7.06
N PRO A 144 4.00 -7.74 -6.87
CA PRO A 144 3.98 -9.18 -7.05
C PRO A 144 3.14 -9.78 -5.91
N TYR A 145 2.00 -10.35 -6.27
CA TYR A 145 1.21 -11.13 -5.34
C TYR A 145 1.18 -12.59 -5.81
N PRO A 146 1.26 -13.59 -4.91
CA PRO A 146 1.09 -14.99 -5.28
C PRO A 146 -0.24 -15.35 -5.97
N GLY A 147 -1.20 -14.42 -6.06
CA GLY A 147 -2.46 -14.58 -6.78
C GLY A 147 -2.58 -13.63 -7.99
N PRO A 148 -3.78 -13.10 -8.29
CA PRO A 148 -3.92 -12.07 -9.33
C PRO A 148 -3.07 -10.86 -8.97
N MET A 149 -2.52 -10.19 -9.99
CA MET A 149 -1.72 -8.98 -9.82
C MET A 149 -2.50 -7.95 -9.02
N ALA A 150 -1.90 -7.40 -7.97
CA ALA A 150 -2.50 -6.38 -7.14
C ALA A 150 -1.96 -5.00 -7.52
N PHE A 151 -2.89 -4.08 -7.77
CA PHE A 151 -2.62 -2.67 -8.01
C PHE A 151 -3.02 -1.87 -6.78
N LYS A 152 -2.16 -0.95 -6.36
CA LYS A 152 -2.40 -0.04 -5.24
C LYS A 152 -2.19 1.39 -5.72
N ALA A 153 -3.21 2.22 -5.63
CA ALA A 153 -3.07 3.66 -5.77
C ALA A 153 -2.79 4.29 -4.40
N MET A 154 -2.02 5.37 -4.38
CA MET A 154 -1.79 6.20 -3.21
C MET A 154 -1.33 7.60 -3.62
N ILE A 155 -1.62 8.60 -2.80
CA ILE A 155 -1.04 9.94 -2.90
C ILE A 155 0.10 9.98 -1.87
N LEU A 156 1.32 10.29 -2.31
CA LEU A 156 2.46 10.40 -1.40
C LEU A 156 2.47 11.77 -0.69
N SER A 157 1.37 12.14 -0.03
CA SER A 157 1.26 13.35 0.79
C SER A 157 2.07 13.19 2.08
N LYS A 158 2.50 14.30 2.68
CA LYS A 158 3.24 14.25 3.96
C LYS A 158 2.43 13.42 4.94
N PRO A 159 3.01 12.36 5.55
CA PRO A 159 2.26 11.60 6.54
C PRO A 159 1.78 12.60 7.57
N ALA A 160 0.49 12.55 7.89
CA ALA A 160 -0.03 13.27 9.03
C ALA A 160 0.81 12.80 10.21
N ILE A 161 1.80 13.60 10.61
CA ILE A 161 2.53 13.37 11.84
C ILE A 161 1.50 13.74 12.90
N GLU A 162 0.56 12.84 13.17
CA GLU A 162 -0.12 12.79 14.43
C GLU A 162 0.98 12.49 15.44
N VAL A 163 1.65 13.55 15.90
CA VAL A 163 2.50 13.47 17.07
C VAL A 163 1.55 12.90 18.12
N PRO A 164 1.78 11.67 18.63
CA PRO A 164 0.95 11.15 19.68
C PRO A 164 1.00 12.20 20.77
N SER A 165 -0.14 12.79 21.11
CA SER A 165 -0.25 13.57 22.32
C SER A 165 -0.05 12.57 23.45
N HIS A 166 1.22 12.30 23.77
CA HIS A 166 1.59 11.59 24.96
C HIS A 166 1.12 12.48 26.10
N ASN A 167 -0.11 12.25 26.54
CA ASN A 167 -0.53 12.46 27.92
C ASN A 167 0.41 11.60 28.76
N ILE A 168 1.58 12.15 29.05
CA ILE A 168 2.49 11.66 30.07
C ILE A 168 1.67 11.74 31.35
N SER A 169 0.99 10.65 31.69
CA SER A 169 0.43 10.48 33.03
C SER A 169 1.60 10.63 33.99
N PRO A 170 1.54 11.55 34.97
CA PRO A 170 2.62 11.71 35.93
C PRO A 170 2.86 10.36 36.61
N MET A 171 4.10 9.87 36.52
CA MET A 171 4.56 8.70 37.25
C MET A 171 4.21 8.92 38.73
N LYS A 172 3.31 8.08 39.26
CA LYS A 172 3.07 8.01 40.71
C LYS A 172 4.35 7.44 41.33
N THR A 173 5.15 8.30 41.94
CA THR A 173 6.24 7.89 42.82
C THR A 173 5.62 7.19 44.04
N TYR A 174 5.82 5.88 44.13
CA TYR A 174 5.58 5.17 45.38
C TYR A 174 6.78 5.42 46.29
N VAL A 175 6.54 6.18 47.36
CA VAL A 175 7.45 6.29 48.49
C VAL A 175 7.13 5.12 49.42
N HIS A 176 8.12 4.27 49.67
CA HIS A 176 8.08 3.18 50.65
C HIS A 176 8.26 3.70 52.07
#